data_AF-A0A7K3AIB6-F1
#
_entry.id   AF-A0A7K3AIB6-F1
#
_cell.length_a   1.000
_cell.length_b   1.000
_cell.length_c   1.000
_cell.angle_alpha   90.00
_cell.angle_beta   90.00
_cell.angle_gamma   90.00
#
_symmetry.space_group_name_H-M   'P 1'
#
loop_
_entity.id
_entity.type
_entity.pdbx_description
1 polymer ?
#
loop_
_entity_poly.entity_id
_entity_poly.type
_entity_poly.pdbx_seq_one_letter_code
_entity_poly.pdbx_strand_id
1 'polypeptide(L)'
;MEELKAIRALLAPIGRLDDPTVGLTALHGELTQTRLKILETVQGGVTGLREENREVRRRQDRMISDLNETRGELRQLLELADALRPLAELQRPAEEPGDVTGLYPHTEPVPGPDPATGPTVPTAAQPPASPDTDSQGGTMEYSEHQAQPNPERGDRDDVLKQRIEAAYRGNSAPAAQAPPTAASPSGGGQEEDPRVTHGVLLLKAAGVASVDLVAHRDTWEWLTALAVDHDHFRTPPSVEDVKEGRVQTVLSGRSLIGLLIKLWDTRSTATPLEADWALATTAYNRIAAELTGVDGEGQTIRIVLDDGLPPESGA
;
A
#
# COMPACT_ATOMS: atom_id res chain seq x y z
N MET A 1 24.50 -68.51 5.08
CA MET A 1 25.75 -68.03 4.45
C MET A 1 25.50 -67.08 3.28
N GLU A 2 24.49 -67.33 2.45
CA GLU A 2 24.13 -66.43 1.33
C GLU A 2 23.55 -65.08 1.80
N GLU A 3 22.75 -65.04 2.87
CA GLU A 3 22.21 -63.78 3.40
C GLU A 3 23.29 -62.83 3.95
N LEU A 4 24.37 -63.37 4.54
CA LEU A 4 25.50 -62.56 5.01
C LEU A 4 26.32 -61.97 3.85
N LYS A 5 26.36 -62.65 2.69
CA LYS A 5 26.96 -62.10 1.47
C LYS A 5 26.10 -60.97 0.89
N ALA A 6 24.77 -61.13 0.89
CA ALA A 6 23.84 -60.10 0.42
C ALA A 6 23.92 -58.82 1.29
N ILE A 7 24.01 -58.98 2.61
CA ILE A 7 24.19 -57.85 3.53
C ILE A 7 25.57 -57.17 3.33
N ARG A 8 26.64 -57.94 3.11
CA ARG A 8 27.96 -57.39 2.77
C ARG A 8 27.98 -56.63 1.44
N ALA A 9 27.23 -57.09 0.45
CA ALA A 9 27.11 -56.41 -0.84
C ALA A 9 26.32 -55.09 -0.72
N LEU A 10 25.32 -55.02 0.18
CA LEU A 10 24.56 -53.81 0.50
C LEU A 10 25.34 -52.79 1.33
N LEU A 11 26.30 -53.22 2.14
CA LEU A 11 27.17 -52.36 2.96
C LEU A 11 28.46 -51.91 2.25
N ALA A 12 28.80 -52.51 1.11
CA ALA A 12 29.97 -52.11 0.31
C ALA A 12 29.95 -50.64 -0.18
N PRO A 13 28.80 -50.02 -0.52
CA PRO A 13 28.73 -48.59 -0.84
C PRO A 13 28.94 -47.69 0.38
N ILE A 14 28.53 -48.15 1.58
CA ILE A 14 28.61 -47.40 2.83
C ILE A 14 30.08 -47.32 3.31
N GLY A 15 30.85 -48.40 3.17
CA GLY A 15 32.29 -48.38 3.48
C GLY A 15 33.13 -47.46 2.57
N ARG A 16 32.55 -46.95 1.47
CA ARG A 16 33.18 -45.95 0.58
C ARG A 16 32.87 -44.51 1.00
N LEU A 17 31.90 -44.30 1.89
CA LEU A 17 31.55 -43.01 2.50
C LEU A 17 32.32 -42.72 3.80
N ASP A 18 33.03 -43.71 4.35
CA ASP A 18 33.89 -43.52 5.54
C ASP A 18 35.13 -42.65 5.24
N ASP A 19 35.43 -42.38 3.95
CA ASP A 19 36.40 -41.38 3.54
C ASP A 19 35.73 -40.00 3.49
N PRO A 20 36.08 -39.06 4.38
CA PRO A 20 35.45 -37.75 4.46
C PRO A 20 35.56 -36.94 3.16
N THR A 21 36.58 -37.22 2.33
CA THR A 21 36.74 -36.53 1.04
C THR A 21 35.77 -37.03 -0.03
N VAL A 22 35.41 -38.33 0.00
CA VAL A 22 34.43 -38.93 -0.91
C VAL A 22 33.00 -38.57 -0.50
N GLY A 23 32.70 -38.56 0.80
CA GLY A 23 31.40 -38.13 1.31
C GLY A 23 31.10 -36.66 1.01
N LEU A 24 32.08 -35.77 1.20
CA LEU A 24 31.92 -34.33 0.97
C LEU A 24 31.77 -33.98 -0.51
N THR A 25 32.49 -34.69 -1.40
CA THR A 25 32.35 -34.51 -2.85
C THR A 25 31.01 -35.02 -3.37
N ALA A 26 30.53 -36.17 -2.87
CA ALA A 26 29.19 -36.68 -3.19
C ALA A 26 28.08 -35.71 -2.75
N LEU A 27 28.15 -35.22 -1.51
CA LEU A 27 27.19 -34.24 -0.98
C LEU A 27 27.23 -32.92 -1.76
N HIS A 28 28.42 -32.45 -2.15
CA HIS A 28 28.55 -31.26 -3.01
C HIS A 28 27.92 -31.47 -4.40
N GLY A 29 28.07 -32.67 -4.96
CA GLY A 29 27.41 -33.07 -6.21
C GLY A 29 25.88 -33.04 -6.09
N GLU A 30 25.32 -33.64 -5.04
CA GLU A 30 23.88 -33.63 -4.77
C GLU A 30 23.35 -32.21 -4.50
N LEU A 31 24.09 -31.39 -3.76
CA LEU A 31 23.74 -29.99 -3.52
C LEU A 31 23.72 -29.18 -4.82
N THR A 32 24.70 -29.42 -5.71
CA THR A 32 24.75 -28.74 -7.01
C THR A 32 23.59 -29.17 -7.89
N GLN A 33 23.26 -30.47 -7.90
CA GLN A 33 22.15 -31.02 -8.67
C GLN A 33 20.78 -30.50 -8.18
N THR A 34 20.58 -30.48 -6.86
CA THR A 34 19.36 -29.93 -6.25
C THR A 34 19.22 -28.44 -6.54
N ARG A 35 20.32 -27.67 -6.42
CA ARG A 35 20.33 -26.25 -6.80
C ARG A 35 19.96 -26.02 -8.27
N LEU A 36 20.52 -26.81 -9.19
CA LEU A 36 20.18 -26.73 -10.63
C LEU A 36 18.70 -27.02 -10.88
N LYS A 37 18.15 -28.06 -10.23
CA LYS A 37 16.74 -28.43 -10.37
C LYS A 37 15.79 -27.36 -9.81
N ILE A 38 16.16 -26.74 -8.68
CA ILE A 38 15.42 -25.62 -8.12
C ILE A 38 15.45 -24.43 -9.07
N LEU A 39 16.61 -24.09 -9.63
CA LEU A 39 16.74 -22.99 -10.59
C LEU A 39 15.91 -23.23 -11.85
N GLU A 40 15.89 -24.45 -12.39
CA GLU A 40 15.05 -24.81 -13.53
C GLU A 40 13.56 -24.65 -13.22
N THR A 41 13.13 -25.13 -12.05
CA THR A 41 11.73 -25.03 -11.61
C THR A 41 11.32 -23.57 -11.40
N VAL A 42 12.17 -22.78 -10.75
CA VAL A 42 11.93 -21.34 -10.53
C VAL A 42 11.92 -20.59 -11.85
N GLN A 43 12.87 -20.86 -12.75
CA GLN A 43 12.92 -20.22 -14.06
C GLN A 43 11.67 -20.54 -14.89
N GLY A 44 11.22 -21.80 -14.90
CA GLY A 44 9.97 -22.22 -15.53
C GLY A 44 8.74 -21.56 -14.91
N GLY A 45 8.69 -21.42 -13.59
CA GLY A 45 7.63 -20.70 -12.89
C GLY A 45 7.60 -19.22 -13.24
N VAL A 46 8.76 -18.55 -13.26
CA VAL A 46 8.87 -17.12 -13.58
C VAL A 46 8.48 -16.84 -15.04
N THR A 47 8.83 -17.71 -15.99
CA THR A 47 8.38 -17.54 -17.38
C THR A 47 6.88 -17.75 -17.52
N GLY A 48 6.30 -18.73 -16.80
CA GLY A 48 4.85 -18.92 -16.72
C GLY A 48 4.13 -17.69 -16.17
N LEU A 49 4.57 -17.18 -15.01
CA LEU A 49 3.99 -15.98 -14.40
C LEU A 49 4.11 -14.73 -15.29
N ARG A 50 5.20 -14.59 -16.05
CA ARG A 50 5.35 -13.49 -17.01
C ARG A 50 4.33 -13.58 -18.14
N GLU A 51 4.01 -14.77 -18.63
CA GLU A 51 2.99 -14.93 -19.67
C GLU A 51 1.59 -14.69 -19.11
N GLU A 52 1.29 -15.18 -17.91
CA GLU A 52 0.03 -14.86 -17.23
C GLU A 52 -0.12 -13.35 -16.99
N ASN A 53 0.94 -12.67 -16.56
CA ASN A 53 0.91 -11.22 -16.37
C ASN A 53 0.63 -10.47 -17.69
N ARG A 54 1.23 -10.91 -18.80
CA ARG A 54 0.93 -10.36 -20.13
C ARG A 54 -0.53 -10.59 -20.51
N GLU A 55 -1.06 -11.77 -20.24
CA GLU A 55 -2.46 -12.08 -20.54
C GLU A 55 -3.43 -11.26 -19.68
N VAL A 56 -3.13 -11.04 -18.41
CA VAL A 56 -3.91 -10.16 -17.53
C VAL A 56 -3.91 -8.73 -18.08
N ARG A 57 -2.76 -8.19 -18.50
CA ARG A 57 -2.70 -6.87 -19.14
C ARG A 57 -3.54 -6.81 -20.42
N ARG A 58 -3.44 -7.82 -21.29
CA ARG A 58 -4.29 -7.92 -22.50
C ARG A 58 -5.78 -7.97 -22.16
N ARG A 59 -6.17 -8.57 -21.03
CA ARG A 59 -7.58 -8.58 -20.57
C ARG A 59 -8.00 -7.23 -20.02
N GLN A 60 -7.14 -6.57 -19.25
CA GLN A 60 -7.39 -5.23 -18.74
C GLN A 60 -7.54 -4.22 -19.87
N ASP A 61 -6.67 -4.25 -20.88
CA ASP A 61 -6.74 -3.35 -22.03
C ASP A 61 -8.04 -3.54 -22.82
N ARG A 62 -8.48 -4.79 -23.00
CA ARG A 62 -9.79 -5.10 -23.60
C ARG A 62 -10.94 -4.52 -22.77
N MET A 63 -10.94 -4.76 -21.46
CA MET A 63 -11.98 -4.25 -20.57
C MET A 63 -12.03 -2.72 -20.54
N ILE A 64 -10.88 -2.04 -20.58
CA ILE A 64 -10.80 -0.57 -20.67
C ILE A 64 -11.37 -0.10 -22.01
N SER A 65 -11.09 -0.79 -23.11
CA SER A 65 -11.66 -0.48 -24.42
C SER A 65 -13.19 -0.60 -24.39
N ASP A 66 -13.72 -1.72 -23.88
CA ASP A 66 -15.16 -1.98 -23.78
C ASP A 66 -15.86 -0.93 -22.88
N LEU A 67 -15.22 -0.53 -21.78
CA LEU A 67 -15.75 0.51 -20.89
C LEU A 67 -15.75 1.90 -21.54
N ASN A 68 -14.74 2.20 -22.35
CA ASN A 68 -14.70 3.45 -23.11
C ASN A 68 -15.75 3.46 -24.24
N GLU A 69 -15.98 2.32 -24.89
CA GLU A 69 -17.02 2.16 -25.90
C GLU A 69 -18.41 2.38 -25.29
N THR A 70 -18.75 1.67 -24.22
CA THR A 70 -20.04 1.84 -23.51
C THR A 70 -20.23 3.27 -22.97
N ARG A 71 -19.17 3.91 -22.46
CA ARG A 71 -19.23 5.33 -22.06
C ARG A 71 -19.44 6.26 -23.26
N GLY A 72 -18.90 5.91 -24.43
CA GLY A 72 -19.16 6.59 -25.69
C GLY A 72 -20.63 6.49 -26.11
N GLU A 73 -21.20 5.29 -26.06
CA GLU A 73 -22.62 5.04 -26.33
C GLU A 73 -23.53 5.80 -25.36
N LEU A 74 -23.23 5.80 -24.06
CA LEU A 74 -24.00 6.54 -23.05
C LEU A 74 -24.01 8.05 -23.31
N ARG A 75 -22.88 8.61 -23.78
CA ARG A 75 -22.82 10.03 -24.16
C ARG A 75 -23.67 10.31 -25.40
N GLN A 76 -23.64 9.44 -26.40
CA GLN A 76 -24.51 9.57 -27.58
C GLN A 76 -25.99 9.49 -27.19
N LEU A 77 -26.36 8.59 -26.27
CA LEU A 77 -27.73 8.50 -25.76
C LEU A 77 -28.15 9.75 -24.98
N LEU A 78 -27.25 10.33 -24.18
CA LEU A 78 -27.50 11.59 -23.48
C LEU A 78 -27.67 12.76 -24.45
N GLU A 79 -26.82 12.87 -25.48
CA GLU A 79 -26.95 13.89 -26.52
C GLU A 79 -28.27 13.75 -27.29
N LEU A 80 -28.69 12.52 -27.60
CA LEU A 80 -29.97 12.25 -28.25
C LEU A 80 -31.15 12.63 -27.34
N ALA A 81 -31.07 12.32 -26.03
CA ALA A 81 -32.08 12.72 -25.06
C ALA A 81 -32.18 14.25 -24.91
N ASP A 82 -31.04 14.96 -24.90
CA ASP A 82 -31.01 16.42 -24.86
C ASP A 82 -31.56 17.04 -26.16
N ALA A 83 -31.30 16.45 -27.32
CA ALA A 83 -31.87 16.89 -28.59
C ALA A 83 -33.40 16.69 -28.68
N LEU A 84 -33.94 15.67 -27.99
CA LEU A 84 -35.38 15.41 -27.93
C LEU A 84 -36.10 16.20 -26.83
N ARG A 85 -35.38 16.75 -25.84
CA ARG A 85 -35.96 17.55 -24.73
C ARG A 85 -36.84 18.72 -25.19
N PRO A 86 -36.46 19.54 -26.19
CA PRO A 86 -37.30 20.65 -26.65
C PRO A 86 -38.62 20.18 -27.27
N LEU A 87 -38.64 19.00 -27.90
CA LEU A 87 -39.86 18.42 -28.47
C LEU A 87 -40.81 17.89 -27.39
N ALA A 88 -40.26 17.36 -26.30
CA ALA A 88 -41.04 16.95 -25.13
C ALA A 88 -41.62 18.16 -24.38
N GLU A 89 -40.89 19.28 -24.30
CA GLU A 89 -41.39 20.53 -23.70
C GLU A 89 -42.52 21.17 -24.51
N LEU A 90 -42.49 21.04 -25.85
CA LEU A 90 -43.59 21.48 -26.72
C LEU A 90 -44.88 20.64 -26.58
N GLN A 91 -44.78 19.42 -26.04
CA GLN A 91 -45.94 18.57 -25.75
C GLN A 91 -46.51 18.76 -24.34
N ARG A 92 -45.91 19.62 -23.50
CA ARG A 92 -46.43 19.92 -22.17
C ARG A 92 -47.71 20.77 -22.32
N PRO A 93 -48.91 20.26 -21.97
CA PRO A 93 -50.12 21.07 -21.97
C PRO A 93 -49.97 22.16 -20.91
N ALA A 94 -50.37 23.39 -21.25
CA ALA A 94 -50.33 24.52 -20.35
C ALA A 94 -51.23 24.27 -19.13
N GLU A 95 -50.63 23.98 -17.97
CA GLU A 95 -51.30 24.12 -16.68
C GLU A 95 -51.19 25.58 -16.23
N GLU A 96 -52.32 26.28 -16.26
CA GLU A 96 -52.49 27.60 -15.63
C GLU A 96 -52.41 27.50 -14.09
N PRO A 97 -51.87 28.52 -13.40
CA PRO A 97 -51.83 28.56 -11.95
C PRO A 97 -53.14 29.14 -11.41
N GLY A 98 -54.05 28.27 -10.97
CA GLY A 98 -55.30 28.62 -10.32
C GLY A 98 -55.30 28.29 -8.83
N ASP A 99 -55.25 29.34 -8.02
CA ASP A 99 -55.61 29.38 -6.60
C ASP A 99 -57.08 28.95 -6.36
N VAL A 100 -57.45 28.74 -5.09
CA VAL A 100 -58.81 28.64 -4.50
C VAL A 100 -59.20 27.26 -3.95
N THR A 101 -58.86 27.12 -2.67
CA THR A 101 -59.70 26.72 -1.53
C THR A 101 -61.12 26.17 -1.81
N GLY A 102 -61.35 24.92 -1.37
CA GLY A 102 -62.56 24.50 -0.64
C GLY A 102 -63.78 24.00 -1.43
N LEU A 103 -64.15 22.72 -1.22
CA LEU A 103 -65.46 22.30 -0.67
C LEU A 103 -65.50 20.76 -0.50
N TYR A 104 -65.69 20.31 0.75
CA TYR A 104 -66.38 19.05 1.13
C TYR A 104 -67.85 19.07 0.61
N PRO A 105 -68.71 18.01 0.65
CA PRO A 105 -68.82 16.91 1.65
C PRO A 105 -69.22 15.52 1.02
N HIS A 106 -69.39 14.36 1.70
CA HIS A 106 -70.37 14.01 2.75
C HIS A 106 -70.17 12.54 3.25
N THR A 107 -70.26 12.34 4.57
CA THR A 107 -70.95 11.27 5.40
C THR A 107 -71.01 9.80 4.93
N GLU A 108 -70.36 8.84 5.64
CA GLU A 108 -70.88 7.89 6.70
C GLU A 108 -71.64 6.65 6.16
N PRO A 109 -71.76 5.46 6.85
CA PRO A 109 -71.62 5.17 8.30
C PRO A 109 -70.94 3.81 8.73
N VAL A 110 -70.78 3.70 10.05
CA VAL A 110 -70.39 2.62 11.02
C VAL A 110 -71.32 1.36 10.94
N PRO A 111 -71.02 0.07 11.36
CA PRO A 111 -70.62 -0.36 12.72
C PRO A 111 -69.74 -1.65 12.94
N GLY A 112 -69.23 -1.82 14.18
CA GLY A 112 -68.57 -3.04 14.75
C GLY A 112 -69.53 -4.20 15.07
N PRO A 113 -69.22 -5.27 15.86
CA PRO A 113 -68.32 -5.35 17.04
C PRO A 113 -67.51 -6.69 17.29
N ASP A 114 -66.65 -6.67 18.34
CA ASP A 114 -66.08 -7.69 19.25
C ASP A 114 -65.73 -9.16 18.85
N PRO A 115 -64.58 -9.73 19.33
CA PRO A 115 -64.29 -11.16 19.27
C PRO A 115 -64.50 -11.86 20.62
N ALA A 116 -65.23 -12.98 20.61
CA ALA A 116 -65.26 -13.92 21.74
C ALA A 116 -65.14 -15.37 21.26
N THR A 117 -64.25 -16.11 21.93
CA THR A 117 -64.24 -17.58 22.11
C THR A 117 -63.70 -18.43 20.94
N GLY A 118 -62.56 -19.13 21.17
CA GLY A 118 -62.17 -20.33 20.43
C GLY A 118 -63.07 -21.54 20.78
N PRO A 119 -62.65 -22.82 20.63
CA PRO A 119 -61.43 -23.39 20.05
C PRO A 119 -61.71 -24.50 19.01
N THR A 120 -60.69 -25.04 18.32
CA THR A 120 -60.54 -26.50 18.04
C THR A 120 -59.23 -26.79 17.29
N VAL A 121 -58.57 -27.86 17.75
CA VAL A 121 -57.36 -28.59 17.27
C VAL A 121 -57.89 -29.92 16.66
N PRO A 122 -57.19 -30.84 15.94
CA PRO A 122 -55.75 -30.96 15.55
C PRO A 122 -55.50 -31.37 14.07
N THR A 123 -54.21 -31.49 13.67
CA THR A 123 -53.58 -32.75 13.21
C THR A 123 -52.54 -32.55 12.09
N ALA A 124 -51.31 -32.96 12.43
CA ALA A 124 -50.26 -33.60 11.65
C ALA A 124 -49.57 -32.93 10.44
N ALA A 125 -48.24 -33.08 10.52
CA ALA A 125 -47.26 -33.33 9.45
C ALA A 125 -46.74 -32.13 8.63
N GLN A 126 -45.46 -31.82 8.89
CA GLN A 126 -44.38 -31.24 8.06
C GLN A 126 -44.71 -30.95 6.59
N PRO A 127 -44.16 -29.88 5.96
CA PRO A 127 -42.73 -29.87 5.55
C PRO A 127 -42.11 -28.44 5.41
N PRO A 128 -41.16 -28.16 4.49
CA PRO A 128 -39.79 -27.72 4.77
C PRO A 128 -39.50 -26.24 4.45
N ALA A 129 -38.23 -25.85 4.64
CA ALA A 129 -37.47 -24.78 3.98
C ALA A 129 -38.23 -23.64 3.27
N SER A 130 -38.01 -22.44 3.81
CA SER A 130 -38.01 -21.07 3.25
C SER A 130 -38.69 -20.82 1.91
N PRO A 131 -39.51 -19.76 1.85
CA PRO A 131 -39.09 -18.61 1.05
C PRO A 131 -39.38 -17.24 1.70
N ASP A 132 -38.65 -16.26 1.18
CA ASP A 132 -38.83 -14.81 1.16
C ASP A 132 -40.18 -14.24 1.63
N THR A 133 -40.16 -13.12 2.36
CA THR A 133 -40.55 -11.81 1.78
C THR A 133 -40.32 -10.64 2.75
N ASP A 134 -39.72 -9.59 2.21
CA ASP A 134 -40.05 -8.16 2.39
C ASP A 134 -40.37 -7.60 3.79
N SER A 135 -39.55 -6.64 4.23
CA SER A 135 -40.05 -5.26 4.33
C SER A 135 -38.95 -4.27 4.67
N GLN A 136 -38.68 -3.42 3.68
CA GLN A 136 -38.68 -1.95 3.74
C GLN A 136 -38.06 -1.24 4.95
N GLY A 137 -37.17 -0.29 4.61
CA GLY A 137 -37.24 1.04 5.21
C GLY A 137 -36.34 1.30 6.42
N GLY A 138 -35.07 0.89 6.37
CA GLY A 138 -34.05 1.41 7.27
C GLY A 138 -33.46 2.72 6.74
N THR A 139 -33.89 3.84 7.31
CA THR A 139 -33.21 5.14 7.24
C THR A 139 -31.69 4.97 7.37
N MET A 140 -30.94 5.35 6.34
CA MET A 140 -29.49 5.51 6.42
C MET A 140 -29.21 6.69 7.35
N GLU A 141 -28.84 6.41 8.60
CA GLU A 141 -28.06 7.34 9.40
C GLU A 141 -26.68 7.44 8.75
N TYR A 142 -26.55 8.39 7.81
CA TYR A 142 -25.26 8.94 7.40
C TYR A 142 -24.60 9.54 8.63
N SER A 143 -23.86 8.72 9.36
CA SER A 143 -22.82 9.19 10.26
C SER A 143 -21.65 9.68 9.41
N GLU A 144 -21.87 10.75 8.66
CA GLU A 144 -20.79 11.70 8.40
C GLU A 144 -20.43 12.25 9.77
N HIS A 145 -19.45 11.61 10.41
CA HIS A 145 -18.64 12.27 11.42
C HIS A 145 -17.93 13.42 10.71
N GLN A 146 -18.67 14.50 10.54
CA GLN A 146 -18.19 15.82 10.25
C GLN A 146 -17.25 16.15 11.39
N ALA A 147 -15.97 15.84 11.19
CA ALA A 147 -14.90 16.22 12.08
C ALA A 147 -14.96 17.75 12.17
N GLN A 148 -15.62 18.25 13.22
CA GLN A 148 -15.53 19.66 13.57
C GLN A 148 -14.03 19.98 13.65
N PRO A 149 -13.55 20.96 12.87
CA PRO A 149 -12.16 21.35 12.95
C PRO A 149 -11.96 21.92 14.35
N ASN A 150 -11.30 21.15 15.21
CA ASN A 150 -10.90 21.65 16.51
C ASN A 150 -9.93 22.81 16.26
N PRO A 151 -10.30 24.07 16.54
CA PRO A 151 -9.49 25.24 16.20
C PRO A 151 -8.11 25.17 16.88
N GLU A 152 -8.02 24.53 18.05
CA GLU A 152 -6.76 24.30 18.76
C GLU A 152 -5.83 23.31 18.05
N ARG A 153 -6.37 22.36 17.28
CA ARG A 153 -5.56 21.41 16.50
C ARG A 153 -4.98 22.08 15.26
N GLY A 154 -5.81 22.88 14.57
CA GLY A 154 -5.36 23.67 13.41
C GLY A 154 -4.24 24.63 13.76
N ASP A 155 -4.38 25.38 14.86
CA ASP A 155 -3.36 26.33 15.32
C ASP A 155 -2.03 25.64 15.68
N ARG A 156 -2.08 24.47 16.33
CA ARG A 156 -0.87 23.66 16.60
C ARG A 156 -0.20 23.12 15.34
N ASP A 157 -0.99 22.62 14.39
CA ASP A 157 -0.47 22.08 13.13
C ASP A 157 0.15 23.19 12.27
N ASP A 158 -0.42 24.40 12.29
CA ASP A 158 0.11 25.55 11.55
C ASP A 158 1.40 26.09 12.18
N VAL A 159 1.50 26.12 13.52
CA VAL A 159 2.76 26.41 14.21
C VAL A 159 3.83 25.37 13.87
N LEU A 160 3.48 24.08 13.83
CA LEU A 160 4.42 23.02 13.45
C LEU A 160 4.91 23.19 12.00
N LYS A 161 4.00 23.45 11.05
CA LYS A 161 4.36 23.73 9.64
C LYS A 161 5.32 24.90 9.53
N GLN A 162 5.04 26.02 10.23
CA GLN A 162 5.91 27.19 10.21
C GLN A 162 7.31 26.88 10.75
N ARG A 163 7.41 26.08 11.84
CA ARG A 163 8.71 25.64 12.38
C ARG A 163 9.47 24.73 11.41
N ILE A 164 8.78 23.81 10.75
CA ILE A 164 9.37 22.93 9.72
C ILE A 164 9.90 23.77 8.55
N GLU A 165 9.10 24.70 8.03
CA GLU A 165 9.53 25.56 6.92
C GLU A 165 10.72 26.45 7.28
N ALA A 166 10.72 27.01 8.49
CA ALA A 166 11.83 27.81 8.99
C ALA A 166 13.12 26.99 9.09
N ALA A 167 13.05 25.78 9.65
CA ALA A 167 14.18 24.87 9.75
C ALA A 167 14.69 24.43 8.36
N TYR A 168 13.79 24.13 7.43
CA TYR A 168 14.16 23.80 6.05
C TYR A 168 14.92 24.94 5.35
N ARG A 169 14.40 26.17 5.43
CA ARG A 169 15.08 27.35 4.85
C ARG A 169 16.41 27.66 5.52
N GLY A 170 16.52 27.46 6.84
CA GLY A 170 17.77 27.63 7.59
C GLY A 170 18.88 26.70 7.12
N ASN A 171 18.54 25.47 6.71
CA ASN A 171 19.49 24.51 6.16
C ASN A 171 19.77 24.69 4.66
N SER A 172 18.90 25.37 3.90
CA SER A 172 19.05 25.56 2.44
C SER A 172 19.69 26.89 2.03
N ALA A 173 20.06 27.77 2.97
CA ALA A 173 20.72 29.02 2.63
C ALA A 173 22.16 28.75 2.18
N PRO A 174 22.53 29.03 0.91
CA PRO A 174 23.94 28.98 0.51
C PRO A 174 24.70 30.02 1.32
N ALA A 175 25.85 29.62 1.86
CA ALA A 175 26.75 30.47 2.63
C ALA A 175 27.24 31.66 1.80
N ALA A 176 26.42 32.71 1.72
CA ALA A 176 26.85 34.01 1.26
C ALA A 176 27.70 34.64 2.37
N GLN A 177 28.99 34.75 2.07
CA GLN A 177 30.04 35.31 2.93
C GLN A 177 29.60 36.64 3.57
N ALA A 178 29.56 36.66 4.91
CA ALA A 178 29.61 37.86 5.72
C ALA A 178 30.69 37.69 6.81
N PRO A 179 31.42 38.75 7.19
CA PRO A 179 32.70 38.65 7.90
C PRO A 179 32.57 38.17 9.36
N PRO A 180 33.65 37.60 9.95
CA PRO A 180 33.57 36.87 11.21
C PRO A 180 33.38 37.85 12.36
N THR A 181 32.15 37.95 12.86
CA THR A 181 31.88 38.64 14.12
C THR A 181 31.54 37.60 15.17
N ALA A 182 32.50 37.41 16.09
CA ALA A 182 32.39 36.79 17.40
C ALA A 182 31.50 35.54 17.51
N ALA A 183 32.16 34.38 17.53
CA ALA A 183 31.62 33.13 18.03
C ALA A 183 30.96 33.35 19.42
N SER A 184 29.64 33.40 19.43
CA SER A 184 28.87 33.01 20.60
C SER A 184 28.72 31.50 20.53
N PRO A 185 29.13 30.73 21.55
CA PRO A 185 28.80 29.33 21.60
C PRO A 185 27.29 29.27 21.87
N SER A 186 26.50 29.14 20.81
CA SER A 186 25.12 28.64 20.92
C SER A 186 25.17 27.15 21.24
N GLY A 187 25.82 26.82 22.36
CA GLY A 187 25.71 25.57 23.08
C GLY A 187 24.44 25.63 23.90
N GLY A 188 23.33 25.40 23.23
CA GLY A 188 22.04 25.15 23.84
C GLY A 188 21.36 24.17 22.91
N GLY A 189 21.66 22.87 23.08
CA GLY A 189 20.91 21.80 22.45
C GLY A 189 19.46 21.88 22.91
N GLN A 190 18.66 22.73 22.27
CA GLN A 190 17.25 22.47 22.14
C GLN A 190 17.21 21.18 21.34
N GLU A 191 16.91 20.09 22.04
CA GLU A 191 16.52 18.83 21.44
C GLU A 191 15.47 19.16 20.39
N GLU A 192 15.90 19.16 19.12
CA GLU A 192 15.08 19.60 18.01
C GLU A 192 13.86 18.69 17.98
N ASP A 193 12.65 19.26 18.03
CA ASP A 193 11.42 18.46 18.10
C ASP A 193 11.47 17.43 16.95
N PRO A 194 11.44 16.12 17.23
CA PRO A 194 11.72 15.12 16.22
C PRO A 194 10.68 15.15 15.08
N ARG A 195 9.50 15.73 15.32
CA ARG A 195 8.49 16.00 14.28
C ARG A 195 8.91 17.10 13.32
N VAL A 196 9.63 18.11 13.81
CA VAL A 196 10.21 19.17 12.96
C VAL A 196 11.30 18.57 12.08
N THR A 197 12.22 17.78 12.66
CA THR A 197 13.27 17.08 11.91
C THR A 197 12.68 16.14 10.84
N HIS A 198 11.61 15.40 11.19
CA HIS A 198 10.89 14.58 10.22
C HIS A 198 10.27 15.40 9.09
N GLY A 199 9.57 16.49 9.42
CA GLY A 199 9.00 17.39 8.43
C GLY A 199 10.03 17.96 7.46
N VAL A 200 11.22 18.32 7.95
CA VAL A 200 12.34 18.78 7.12
C VAL A 200 12.81 17.67 6.17
N LEU A 201 12.90 16.42 6.63
CA LEU A 201 13.25 15.27 5.78
C LEU A 201 12.21 15.03 4.68
N LEU A 202 10.91 15.21 4.97
CA LEU A 202 9.86 15.10 3.95
C LEU A 202 9.99 16.20 2.88
N LEU A 203 10.30 17.44 3.29
CA LEU A 203 10.56 18.54 2.34
C LEU A 203 11.81 18.28 1.49
N LYS A 204 12.88 17.76 2.10
CA LYS A 204 14.08 17.34 1.34
C LYS A 204 13.74 16.25 0.33
N ALA A 205 13.03 15.19 0.74
CA ALA A 205 12.59 14.12 -0.15
C ALA A 205 11.69 14.62 -1.29
N ALA A 206 10.85 15.62 -1.04
CA ALA A 206 10.01 16.25 -2.07
C ALA A 206 10.83 16.96 -3.16
N GLY A 207 12.02 17.47 -2.82
CA GLY A 207 12.95 18.09 -3.76
C GLY A 207 13.76 17.09 -4.60
N VAL A 208 13.69 15.79 -4.28
CA VAL A 208 14.47 14.77 -4.97
C VAL A 208 13.70 14.20 -6.16
N ALA A 209 14.31 14.25 -7.35
CA ALA A 209 13.75 13.63 -8.55
C ALA A 209 13.75 12.09 -8.44
N SER A 210 14.90 11.51 -8.08
CA SER A 210 15.09 10.07 -7.93
C SER A 210 16.21 9.74 -6.94
N VAL A 211 16.07 8.60 -6.26
CA VAL A 211 17.04 8.02 -5.34
C VAL A 211 17.34 6.58 -5.73
N ASP A 212 18.62 6.22 -5.75
CA ASP A 212 19.07 4.84 -5.86
C ASP A 212 19.08 4.21 -4.47
N LEU A 213 18.15 3.29 -4.21
CA LEU A 213 18.11 2.52 -2.98
C LEU A 213 18.81 1.17 -3.18
N VAL A 214 19.80 0.89 -2.35
CA VAL A 214 20.51 -0.41 -2.30
C VAL A 214 20.26 -1.05 -0.94
N ALA A 215 19.71 -2.26 -0.94
CA ALA A 215 19.40 -3.00 0.27
C ALA A 215 19.55 -4.52 0.04
N HIS A 216 19.61 -5.31 1.11
CA HIS A 216 19.43 -6.76 0.99
C HIS A 216 18.02 -7.07 0.48
N ARG A 217 17.85 -8.20 -0.23
CA ARG A 217 16.57 -8.62 -0.82
C ARG A 217 15.44 -8.64 0.21
N ASP A 218 15.66 -9.28 1.36
CA ASP A 218 14.66 -9.39 2.42
C ASP A 218 14.30 -8.02 3.02
N THR A 219 15.29 -7.12 3.15
CA THR A 219 15.05 -5.74 3.63
C THR A 219 14.17 -4.99 2.64
N TRP A 220 14.43 -5.13 1.33
CA TRP A 220 13.59 -4.53 0.31
C TRP A 220 12.17 -5.09 0.32
N GLU A 221 12.01 -6.40 0.46
CA GLU A 221 10.69 -7.03 0.54
C GLU A 221 9.91 -6.51 1.76
N TRP A 222 10.55 -6.40 2.92
CA TRP A 222 9.95 -5.78 4.11
C TRP A 222 9.57 -4.31 3.88
N LEU A 223 10.44 -3.48 3.29
CA LEU A 223 10.14 -2.08 3.00
C LEU A 223 8.95 -1.92 2.04
N THR A 224 8.88 -2.76 1.01
CA THR A 224 7.76 -2.73 0.06
C THR A 224 6.46 -3.17 0.71
N ALA A 225 6.47 -4.25 1.50
CA ALA A 225 5.30 -4.69 2.25
C ALA A 225 4.81 -3.61 3.23
N LEU A 226 5.73 -2.88 3.85
CA LEU A 226 5.41 -1.80 4.76
C LEU A 226 4.78 -0.59 4.05
N ALA A 227 5.24 -0.27 2.84
CA ALA A 227 4.88 0.96 2.15
C ALA A 227 3.77 0.81 1.10
N VAL A 228 3.43 -0.42 0.67
CA VAL A 228 2.51 -0.67 -0.46
C VAL A 228 1.14 -0.03 -0.28
N ASP A 229 0.64 0.06 0.95
CA ASP A 229 -0.68 0.61 1.27
C ASP A 229 -0.68 2.15 1.42
N HIS A 230 0.45 2.84 1.18
CA HIS A 230 0.51 4.29 1.30
C HIS A 230 0.20 4.98 -0.05
N ASP A 231 -0.71 5.96 -0.06
CA ASP A 231 -1.19 6.66 -1.28
C ASP A 231 -0.08 7.30 -2.14
N HIS A 232 1.02 7.67 -1.48
CA HIS A 232 2.17 8.27 -2.13
C HIS A 232 3.24 7.27 -2.55
N PHE A 233 3.17 6.02 -2.09
CA PHE A 233 4.11 4.98 -2.50
C PHE A 233 3.72 4.39 -3.86
N ARG A 234 4.73 4.20 -4.69
CA ARG A 234 4.64 3.49 -5.96
C ARG A 234 5.79 2.52 -6.04
N THR A 235 5.47 1.26 -6.30
CA THR A 235 6.46 0.21 -6.53
C THR A 235 7.33 0.61 -7.73
N PRO A 236 8.66 0.62 -7.58
CA PRO A 236 9.57 0.90 -8.67
C PRO A 236 9.35 0.01 -9.89
N PRO A 237 9.52 0.54 -11.11
CA PRO A 237 9.37 -0.24 -12.34
C PRO A 237 10.48 -1.28 -12.52
N SER A 238 11.66 -1.07 -11.93
CA SER A 238 12.79 -1.99 -11.94
C SER A 238 13.36 -2.21 -10.53
N VAL A 239 13.60 -3.47 -10.22
CA VAL A 239 14.37 -3.93 -9.07
C VAL A 239 15.43 -4.84 -9.64
N GLU A 240 16.67 -4.38 -9.64
CA GLU A 240 17.81 -5.11 -10.17
C GLU A 240 18.44 -5.93 -9.05
N ASP A 241 18.56 -7.24 -9.25
CA ASP A 241 19.32 -8.08 -8.33
C ASP A 241 20.82 -7.82 -8.56
N VAL A 242 21.46 -7.31 -7.52
CA VAL A 242 22.91 -7.08 -7.45
C VAL A 242 23.56 -8.33 -6.82
N LYS A 243 24.88 -8.48 -6.99
CA LYS A 243 25.63 -9.57 -6.34
C LYS A 243 25.36 -9.62 -4.82
N GLU A 244 25.53 -10.81 -4.25
CA GLU A 244 25.45 -11.07 -2.79
C GLU A 244 24.06 -10.87 -2.18
N GLY A 245 22.99 -11.10 -2.95
CA GLY A 245 21.61 -11.01 -2.42
C GLY A 245 21.14 -9.57 -2.16
N ARG A 246 21.88 -8.58 -2.66
CA ARG A 246 21.45 -7.19 -2.66
C ARG A 246 20.53 -6.91 -3.84
N VAL A 247 19.67 -5.92 -3.67
CA VAL A 247 18.86 -5.35 -4.74
C VAL A 247 19.13 -3.86 -4.84
N GLN A 248 19.11 -3.36 -6.07
CA GLN A 248 19.16 -1.94 -6.37
C GLN A 248 17.86 -1.53 -7.07
N THR A 249 17.27 -0.44 -6.61
CA THR A 249 16.03 0.08 -7.18
C THR A 249 15.99 1.59 -7.13
N VAL A 250 15.23 2.19 -8.05
CA VAL A 250 15.08 3.64 -8.14
C VAL A 250 13.74 4.06 -7.55
N LEU A 251 13.78 4.90 -6.52
CA LEU A 251 12.61 5.48 -5.88
C LEU A 251 12.44 6.95 -6.30
N SER A 252 11.21 7.33 -6.65
CA SER A 252 10.86 8.74 -6.81
C SER A 252 10.82 9.44 -5.43
N GLY A 253 11.01 10.76 -5.40
CA GLY A 253 10.84 11.54 -4.17
C GLY A 253 9.47 11.34 -3.52
N ARG A 254 8.40 11.22 -4.32
CA ARG A 254 7.04 10.91 -3.83
C ARG A 254 6.96 9.54 -3.15
N SER A 255 7.57 8.50 -3.73
CA SER A 255 7.64 7.18 -3.10
C SER A 255 8.46 7.21 -1.81
N LEU A 256 9.56 7.97 -1.81
CA LEU A 256 10.41 8.13 -0.64
C LEU A 256 9.68 8.83 0.52
N ILE A 257 8.86 9.84 0.24
CA ILE A 257 7.97 10.47 1.23
C ILE A 257 7.06 9.42 1.87
N GLY A 258 6.39 8.60 1.05
CA GLY A 258 5.50 7.56 1.56
C GLY A 258 6.22 6.54 2.44
N LEU A 259 7.43 6.14 2.03
CA LEU A 259 8.26 5.23 2.82
C LEU A 259 8.70 5.86 4.15
N LEU A 260 9.14 7.12 4.14
CA LEU A 260 9.55 7.85 5.35
C LEU A 260 8.42 7.99 6.36
N ILE A 261 7.19 8.27 5.90
CA ILE A 261 6.01 8.35 6.77
C ILE A 261 5.74 6.99 7.42
N LYS A 262 5.70 5.91 6.62
CA LYS A 262 5.46 4.56 7.16
C LYS A 262 6.54 4.10 8.14
N LEU A 263 7.81 4.39 7.85
CA LEU A 263 8.92 4.10 8.77
C LEU A 263 8.81 4.92 10.07
N TRP A 264 8.44 6.19 9.97
CA TRP A 264 8.21 7.05 11.12
C TRP A 264 7.04 6.55 11.99
N ASP A 265 5.93 6.19 11.38
CA ASP A 265 4.78 5.66 12.11
C ASP A 265 5.14 4.35 12.79
N THR A 266 5.80 3.44 12.07
CA THR A 266 6.21 2.12 12.59
C THR A 266 7.14 2.27 13.77
N ARG A 267 8.20 3.09 13.68
CA ARG A 267 9.11 3.30 14.83
C ARG A 267 8.46 4.02 16.01
N SER A 268 7.38 4.79 15.78
CA SER A 268 6.66 5.52 16.82
C SER A 268 5.62 4.66 17.53
N THR A 269 5.10 3.62 16.86
CA THR A 269 3.98 2.79 17.33
C THR A 269 4.37 1.37 17.69
N ALA A 270 5.40 0.81 17.05
CA ALA A 270 5.89 -0.53 17.34
C ALA A 270 6.51 -0.60 18.74
N THR A 271 6.39 -1.76 19.38
CA THR A 271 6.95 -1.96 20.72
C THR A 271 8.47 -1.85 20.66
N PRO A 272 9.10 -1.12 21.59
CA PRO A 272 10.56 -1.07 21.67
C PRO A 272 11.15 -2.49 21.77
N LEU A 273 12.31 -2.70 21.12
CA LEU A 273 13.04 -3.97 21.05
C LEU A 273 12.38 -5.08 20.20
N GLU A 274 11.25 -4.81 19.54
CA GLU A 274 10.71 -5.71 18.51
C GLU A 274 11.39 -5.51 17.15
N ALA A 275 11.27 -6.53 16.29
CA ALA A 275 11.91 -6.55 14.98
C ALA A 275 11.50 -5.36 14.11
N ASP A 276 10.19 -5.04 14.04
CA ASP A 276 9.69 -3.93 13.22
C ASP A 276 10.20 -2.58 13.73
N TRP A 277 10.28 -2.39 15.05
CA TRP A 277 10.86 -1.18 15.63
C TRP A 277 12.34 -1.04 15.25
N ALA A 278 13.12 -2.12 15.36
CA ALA A 278 14.55 -2.11 15.05
C ALA A 278 14.82 -1.86 13.56
N LEU A 279 14.09 -2.55 12.67
CA LEU A 279 14.19 -2.37 11.22
C LEU A 279 13.76 -0.96 10.81
N ALA A 280 12.63 -0.47 11.32
CA ALA A 280 12.12 0.86 10.99
C ALA A 280 13.05 1.97 11.48
N THR A 281 13.55 1.85 12.72
CA THR A 281 14.48 2.84 13.29
C THR A 281 15.78 2.88 12.49
N THR A 282 16.35 1.72 12.16
CA THR A 282 17.62 1.64 11.43
C THR A 282 17.48 2.16 9.99
N ALA A 283 16.46 1.69 9.26
CA ALA A 283 16.21 2.13 7.88
C ALA A 283 15.91 3.63 7.82
N TYR A 284 15.05 4.13 8.72
CA TYR A 284 14.74 5.56 8.80
C TYR A 284 15.99 6.40 9.03
N ASN A 285 16.83 6.04 10.01
CA ASN A 285 17.99 6.83 10.37
C ASN A 285 19.04 6.85 9.25
N ARG A 286 19.21 5.75 8.50
CA ARG A 286 20.10 5.71 7.34
C ARG A 286 19.60 6.59 6.21
N ILE A 287 18.31 6.50 5.87
CA ILE A 287 17.69 7.38 4.86
C ILE A 287 17.83 8.84 5.27
N ALA A 288 17.58 9.14 6.56
CA ALA A 288 17.69 10.49 7.09
C ALA A 288 19.12 11.02 6.97
N ALA A 289 20.14 10.23 7.32
CA ALA A 289 21.54 10.63 7.21
C ALA A 289 21.91 11.02 5.77
N GLU A 290 21.56 10.18 4.79
CA GLU A 290 21.83 10.45 3.38
C GLU A 290 21.09 11.69 2.87
N LEU A 291 19.81 11.86 3.24
CA LEU A 291 19.04 13.05 2.85
C LEU A 291 19.54 14.33 3.53
N THR A 292 20.06 14.26 4.76
CA THR A 292 20.57 15.45 5.44
C THR A 292 21.77 16.07 4.72
N GLY A 293 22.62 15.28 4.07
CA GLY A 293 23.80 15.74 3.34
C GLY A 293 23.55 16.26 1.92
N VAL A 294 22.29 16.34 1.48
CA VAL A 294 21.94 16.74 0.11
C VAL A 294 21.64 18.23 0.05
N ASP A 295 22.44 18.92 -0.76
CA ASP A 295 22.41 20.39 -0.94
C ASP A 295 21.71 20.83 -2.26
N GLY A 296 21.12 19.89 -3.01
CA GLY A 296 20.21 20.23 -4.12
C GLY A 296 20.84 20.38 -5.51
N GLU A 297 22.10 19.99 -5.72
CA GLU A 297 22.81 20.14 -7.01
C GLU A 297 22.42 19.11 -8.10
N GLY A 298 21.24 18.49 -8.02
CA GLY A 298 20.75 17.55 -9.04
C GLY A 298 21.51 16.21 -9.10
N GLN A 299 22.30 15.89 -8.08
CA GLN A 299 23.01 14.62 -7.98
C GLN A 299 22.06 13.49 -7.58
N THR A 300 22.16 12.33 -8.25
CA THR A 300 21.42 11.13 -7.86
C THR A 300 21.90 10.68 -6.48
N ILE A 301 21.00 10.70 -5.51
CA ILE A 301 21.30 10.30 -4.13
C ILE A 301 21.29 8.77 -4.09
N ARG A 302 22.35 8.18 -3.54
CA ARG A 302 22.43 6.73 -3.34
C ARG A 302 22.31 6.42 -1.87
N ILE A 303 21.25 5.71 -1.49
CA ILE A 303 21.00 5.29 -0.11
C ILE A 303 21.33 3.81 0.02
N VAL A 304 22.26 3.47 0.91
CA VAL A 304 22.65 2.09 1.19
C VAL A 304 22.14 1.67 2.56
N LEU A 305 21.21 0.70 2.59
CA LEU A 305 20.59 0.18 3.81
C LEU A 305 21.24 -1.10 4.34
N ASP A 306 22.28 -1.56 3.67
CA ASP A 306 23.08 -2.72 4.05
C ASP A 306 24.47 -2.25 4.51
N ASP A 307 25.00 -2.86 5.57
CA ASP A 307 26.39 -2.62 5.99
C ASP A 307 27.40 -3.38 5.11
N GLY A 308 26.89 -4.32 4.30
CA GLY A 308 27.67 -5.11 3.36
C GLY A 308 28.70 -6.00 4.05
N LEU A 309 29.49 -6.67 3.21
CA LEU A 309 30.79 -7.22 3.60
C LEU A 309 31.86 -6.16 3.32
N PRO A 310 32.98 -6.13 4.05
CA PRO A 310 34.06 -5.18 3.81
C PRO A 310 34.46 -5.21 2.33
N PRO A 311 34.82 -4.05 1.75
CA PRO A 311 35.22 -3.99 0.35
C PRO A 311 36.33 -5.01 0.12
N GLU A 312 36.19 -5.88 -0.88
CA GLU A 312 37.30 -6.72 -1.31
C GLU A 312 38.45 -5.78 -1.62
N SER A 313 39.48 -5.85 -0.77
CA SER A 313 40.69 -5.08 -0.96
C SER A 313 41.28 -5.57 -2.28
N GLY A 314 41.15 -4.75 -3.31
CA GLY A 314 41.64 -5.08 -4.64
C GLY A 314 43.08 -5.55 -4.57
N ALA A 315 43.30 -6.79 -5.00
CA ALA A 315 44.61 -7.31 -5.37
C ALA A 315 44.84 -7.05 -6.86
#